data_AF-A0A924LB23-F1
#
_entry.id   AF-A0A924LB23-F1
#
_cell.length_a   1.000
_cell.length_b   1.000
_cell.length_c   1.000
_cell.angle_alpha   90.00
_cell.angle_beta   90.00
_cell.angle_gamma   90.00
#
_symmetry.space_group_name_H-M   'P 1'
#
loop_
_entity.id
_entity.type
_entity.pdbx_description
1 polymer ?
#
loop_
_entity_poly.entity_id
_entity_poly.type
_entity_poly.pdbx_seq_one_letter_code
_entity_poly.pdbx_strand_id
1 'polypeptide(L)' 'ALGGWVREGRLAFREDIVEGLAELGAGFARLFAGSNQGKMIVQL' A
#
# COMPACT_ATOMS: atom_id res chain seq x y z
N ALA A 1 7.65 5.16 -13.17
CA ALA A 1 9.05 4.84 -13.49
C ALA A 1 9.56 3.53 -12.86
N LEU A 2 9.25 3.20 -11.60
CA LEU A 2 9.87 2.05 -10.88
C LEU A 2 9.33 0.64 -11.20
N GLY A 3 8.18 0.51 -11.89
CA GLY A 3 7.54 -0.79 -12.09
C GLY A 3 8.36 -1.82 -12.90
N GLY A 4 9.32 -1.37 -13.70
CA GLY A 4 10.23 -2.28 -14.42
C GLY A 4 11.12 -3.08 -13.46
N TRP A 5 11.74 -2.42 -12.48
CA TRP A 5 12.62 -3.07 -11.52
C TRP A 5 11.89 -4.03 -10.59
N VAL A 6 10.62 -3.73 -10.28
CA VAL A 6 9.75 -4.66 -9.55
C VAL A 6 9.54 -5.94 -10.36
N ARG A 7 9.17 -5.82 -11.64
CA ARG A 7 9.00 -6.99 -12.54
C ARG A 7 10.27 -7.79 -12.76
N GLU A 8 11.42 -7.11 -12.80
CA GLU A 8 12.74 -7.73 -12.95
C GLU A 8 13.28 -8.34 -11.63
N GLY A 9 12.57 -8.21 -10.50
CA GLY A 9 13.01 -8.69 -9.19
C GLY A 9 14.15 -7.88 -8.56
N ARG A 10 14.50 -6.73 -9.14
CA ARG A 10 15.59 -5.85 -8.69
C ARG A 10 15.16 -4.90 -7.57
N LEU A 11 13.86 -4.78 -7.32
CA LEU A 11 13.29 -3.95 -6.27
C LEU A 11 12.26 -4.76 -5.49
N ALA A 12 12.58 -5.05 -4.23
CA ALA A 12 11.60 -5.56 -3.27
C ALA A 12 10.71 -4.41 -2.77
N PHE A 13 9.44 -4.71 -2.54
CA PHE A 13 8.48 -3.75 -1.99
C PHE A 13 7.58 -4.46 -0.97
N ARG A 14 6.98 -3.66 -0.09
CA ARG A 14 5.99 -4.11 0.88
C ARG A 14 4.70 -3.36 0.61
N GLU A 15 3.60 -4.09 0.74
CA GLU A 15 2.26 -3.53 0.67
C GLU A 15 1.59 -3.56 2.05
N ASP A 16 0.69 -2.61 2.25
CA ASP A 16 -0.21 -2.51 3.38
C ASP A 16 -1.64 -2.57 2.82
N ILE A 17 -2.32 -3.69 3.05
CA ILE A 17 -3.61 -3.98 2.40
C ILE A 17 -4.76 -3.54 3.29
N VAL A 18 -5.67 -2.75 2.71
CA VAL A 18 -6.95 -2.36 3.30
C VAL A 18 -8.05 -3.12 2.58
N GLU A 19 -8.77 -3.98 3.31
CA GLU A 19 -9.83 -4.82 2.75
C GLU A 19 -11.17 -4.09 2.74
N GLY A 20 -11.69 -3.86 1.53
CA GLY A 20 -12.99 -3.25 1.28
C GLY A 20 -13.06 -1.75 1.58
N LEU A 21 -14.17 -1.15 1.16
CA LEU A 21 -14.42 0.28 1.37
C LEU A 21 -14.82 0.62 2.82
N ALA A 22 -15.28 -0.38 3.59
CA ALA A 22 -15.64 -0.19 4.99
C ALA A 22 -14.43 0.27 5.83
N GLU A 23 -13.24 -0.29 5.56
CA GLU A 23 -12.01 0.02 6.28
C GLU A 23 -11.25 1.23 5.71
N LEU A 24 -11.74 1.84 4.62
CA LEU A 24 -11.07 2.92 3.93
C LEU A 24 -10.83 4.14 4.84
N GLY A 25 -11.79 4.50 5.68
CA GLY A 25 -11.67 5.65 6.59
C GLY A 25 -10.50 5.48 7.57
N ALA A 26 -10.39 4.30 8.19
CA ALA A 26 -9.30 3.97 9.10
C ALA A 26 -7.96 3.87 8.35
N GLY A 27 -7.94 3.26 7.16
CA GLY A 27 -6.76 3.21 6.29
C GLY A 27 -6.24 4.60 5.92
N PHE A 28 -7.15 5.51 5.52
CA PHE A 28 -6.81 6.89 5.18
C PHE A 28 -6.21 7.64 6.37
N ALA A 29 -6.79 7.48 7.57
CA ALA A 29 -6.21 8.07 8.78
C ALA A 29 -4.79 7.55 9.06
N ARG A 30 -4.54 6.23 8.92
CA ARG A 30 -3.20 5.64 9.08
C ARG A 30 -2.20 6.19 8.07
N LEU A 31 -2.62 6.37 6.81
CA LEU A 31 -1.77 6.93 5.75
C LEU A 31 -1.29 8.34 6.11
N PHE A 32 -2.20 9.22 6.54
CA PHE A 32 -1.85 10.60 6.91
C PHE A 32 -1.15 10.72 8.26
N ALA A 33 -1.36 9.76 9.16
CA ALA A 33 -0.56 9.63 10.38
C ALA A 33 0.87 9.10 10.11
N GLY A 34 1.16 8.61 8.89
CA GLY A 34 2.46 8.02 8.54
C GLY A 34 2.71 6.65 9.18
N SER A 35 1.66 5.96 9.63
CA SER A 35 1.77 4.67 10.31
C SER A 35 1.55 3.46 9.39
N ASN A 36 1.37 3.67 8.07
CA ASN A 36 1.25 2.61 7.08
C ASN A 36 2.62 1.99 6.76
N GLN A 37 2.64 0.68 6.52
CA GLN A 37 3.90 -0.05 6.32
C GLN A 37 4.13 -0.37 4.85
N GLY A 38 4.65 0.62 4.12
CA GLY A 38 4.91 0.49 2.68
C GLY A 38 3.76 1.05 1.84
N LYS A 39 3.50 0.46 0.69
CA LYS A 39 2.48 0.96 -0.24
C LYS A 39 1.09 0.53 0.21
N MET A 40 0.25 1.49 0.60
CA MET A 40 -1.14 1.19 0.92
C MET A 40 -1.94 0.87 -0.35
N ILE A 41 -2.66 -0.25 -0.35
CA ILE A 41 -3.53 -0.70 -1.43
C ILE A 41 -4.90 -1.01 -0.84
N VAL A 42 -5.96 -0.51 -1.48
CA VAL A 42 -7.33 -0.91 -1.15
C VAL A 42 -7.72 -2.06 -2.08
N GLN A 43 -8.12 -3.18 -1.49
CA GLN A 43 -8.63 -4.36 -2.18
C GLN A 43 -10.15 -4.37 -2.08
N LEU A 44 -10.85 -4.57 -3.21
CA LEU A 44 -12.31 -4.53 -3.29
C LEU A 44 -12.92 -5.93 -3.41
#